data_AF-A0A3S4DCP8-F1
#
_entry.id   AF-A0A3S4DCP8-F1
#
_cell.length_a   1.000
_cell.length_b   1.000
_cell.length_c   1.000
_cell.angle_alpha   90.00
_cell.angle_beta   90.00
_cell.angle_gamma   90.00
#
_symmetry.space_group_name_H-M   'P 1'
#
loop_
_entity.id
_entity.type
_entity.pdbx_description
1 polymer ?
#
loop_
_entity_poly.entity_id
_entity_poly.type
_entity_poly.pdbx_seq_one_letter_code
_entity_poly.pdbx_strand_id
1 'polypeptide(L)'
;MTIFGFSPRGNVVSAAETTQAFVRSNGISAEASTHALAHRDESGETSVSVVDFREPGKAPVRQYIIEGGGHVVPTRIQGFGRIFGASTFDVDAPTEIWDFIAAER
;
A
#
# COMPACT_ATOMS: atom_id res chain seq x y z
N MET A 1 -22.70 22.22 -2.31
CA MET A 1 -21.27 21.85 -2.37
C MET A 1 -20.65 22.32 -1.08
N THR A 2 -20.36 21.43 -0.14
CA THR A 2 -19.70 21.79 1.11
C THR A 2 -18.26 21.30 1.03
N ILE A 3 -17.38 22.23 0.64
CA ILE A 3 -15.95 22.18 0.95
C ILE A 3 -15.90 22.14 2.49
N PHE A 4 -15.19 21.17 3.08
CA PHE A 4 -15.17 20.76 4.51
C PHE A 4 -16.22 19.71 5.00
N GLY A 5 -16.99 19.08 4.10
CA GLY A 5 -18.18 18.28 4.45
C GLY A 5 -17.96 16.86 5.05
N PHE A 6 -18.50 16.65 6.26
CA PHE A 6 -19.03 15.36 6.71
C PHE A 6 -20.40 15.13 6.06
N SER A 7 -20.40 14.55 4.87
CA SER A 7 -21.60 13.97 4.26
C SER A 7 -21.43 12.45 4.30
N PRO A 8 -22.44 11.66 4.72
CA PRO A 8 -22.30 10.21 4.76
C PRO A 8 -22.07 9.67 3.34
N ARG A 9 -20.83 9.25 3.05
CA ARG A 9 -20.40 8.66 1.77
C ARG A 9 -20.44 7.13 1.76
N GLY A 10 -21.20 6.55 2.69
CA GLY A 10 -21.23 5.11 2.97
C GLY A 10 -20.25 4.70 4.08
N ASN A 11 -20.16 3.38 4.28
CA ASN A 11 -19.28 2.79 5.29
C ASN A 11 -17.82 2.86 4.82
N VAL A 12 -16.94 3.39 5.68
CA VAL A 12 -15.49 3.38 5.45
C VAL A 12 -14.93 2.11 6.07
N VAL A 13 -14.12 1.38 5.30
CA VAL A 13 -13.51 0.12 5.71
C VAL A 13 -11.98 0.27 5.76
N SER A 14 -11.30 -0.66 6.44
CA SER A 14 -9.84 -0.62 6.54
C SER A 14 -9.15 -0.94 5.20
N ALA A 15 -7.88 -0.57 5.06
CA ALA A 15 -7.07 -0.97 3.91
C ALA A 15 -6.93 -2.49 3.78
N ALA A 16 -6.85 -3.21 4.91
CA ALA A 16 -6.84 -4.67 4.93
C ALA A 16 -8.16 -5.25 4.41
N GLU A 17 -9.30 -4.70 4.85
CA GLU A 17 -10.61 -5.16 4.36
C GLU A 17 -10.81 -4.86 2.87
N THR A 18 -10.33 -3.70 2.41
CA THR A 18 -10.32 -3.33 0.98
C THR A 18 -9.49 -4.31 0.16
N THR A 19 -8.29 -4.68 0.63
CA THR A 19 -7.43 -5.68 -0.01
C THR A 19 -8.16 -7.01 -0.14
N GLN A 20 -8.78 -7.48 0.94
CA GLN A 20 -9.54 -8.72 0.93
C GLN A 20 -10.77 -8.68 0.00
N ALA A 21 -11.39 -7.52 -0.18
CA ALA A 21 -12.46 -7.35 -1.17
C ALA A 21 -11.95 -7.57 -2.60
N PHE A 22 -10.76 -7.05 -2.95
CA PHE A 22 -10.13 -7.31 -4.25
C PHE A 22 -9.73 -8.77 -4.43
N VAL A 23 -9.14 -9.41 -3.41
CA VAL A 23 -8.79 -10.84 -3.44
C VAL A 23 -10.01 -11.70 -3.77
N ARG A 24 -11.13 -11.45 -3.08
CA ARG A 24 -12.42 -12.13 -3.35
C ARG A 24 -12.95 -11.83 -4.76
N SER A 25 -12.90 -10.56 -5.19
CA SER A 25 -13.36 -10.15 -6.52
C SER A 25 -12.57 -10.81 -7.64
N ASN A 26 -11.26 -11.01 -7.44
CA ASN A 26 -10.38 -11.64 -8.42
C ASN A 26 -10.45 -13.18 -8.37
N GLY A 27 -11.19 -13.75 -7.41
CA GLY A 27 -11.36 -15.19 -7.26
C GLY A 27 -10.07 -15.91 -6.87
N ILE A 28 -9.20 -15.24 -6.11
CA ILE A 28 -7.98 -15.84 -5.55
C ILE A 28 -8.35 -16.64 -4.30
N SER A 29 -7.91 -17.89 -4.26
CA SER A 29 -8.05 -18.83 -3.13
C SER A 29 -6.70 -19.25 -2.55
N ALA A 30 -5.61 -19.01 -3.27
CA ALA A 30 -4.26 -19.25 -2.79
C ALA A 30 -3.95 -18.42 -1.54
N GLU A 31 -3.16 -19.02 -0.63
CA GLU A 31 -2.65 -18.34 0.55
C GLU A 31 -1.73 -17.17 0.17
N ALA A 32 -1.79 -16.09 0.95
CA ALA A 32 -0.90 -14.96 0.75
C ALA A 32 0.54 -15.30 1.17
N SER A 33 1.50 -14.69 0.48
CA SER A 33 2.88 -14.63 0.97
C SER A 33 3.16 -13.27 1.62
N THR A 34 3.83 -13.27 2.76
CA THR A 34 4.18 -12.04 3.49
C THR A 34 5.69 -11.94 3.66
N HIS A 35 6.26 -10.77 3.37
CA HIS A 35 7.67 -10.49 3.61
C HIS A 35 7.91 -9.02 3.97
N ALA A 36 8.96 -8.75 4.74
CA ALA A 36 9.42 -7.39 5.00
C ALA A 36 10.30 -6.89 3.85
N LEU A 37 10.25 -5.59 3.55
CA LEU A 37 11.22 -4.96 2.67
C LEU A 37 12.52 -4.67 3.42
N ALA A 38 13.61 -4.55 2.67
CA ALA A 38 14.90 -4.17 3.23
C ALA A 38 14.82 -2.75 3.80
N HIS A 39 15.18 -2.62 5.07
CA HIS A 39 15.18 -1.34 5.75
C HIS A 39 16.37 -0.48 5.32
N ARG A 40 16.13 0.82 5.20
CA ARG A 40 17.12 1.84 4.90
C ARG A 40 17.24 2.81 6.06
N ASP A 41 18.46 3.20 6.42
CA ASP A 41 18.72 4.10 7.54
C ASP A 41 17.97 5.44 7.42
N GLU A 42 17.74 5.93 6.18
CA GLU A 42 17.00 7.17 5.94
C GLU A 42 15.49 7.07 6.30
N SER A 43 14.96 5.86 6.44
CA SER A 43 13.56 5.56 6.78
C SER A 43 13.25 5.72 8.27
N GLY A 44 14.25 5.93 9.12
CA GLY A 44 14.08 6.07 10.57
C GLY A 44 13.34 4.88 11.18
N GLU A 45 12.38 5.14 12.07
CA GLU A 45 11.65 4.07 12.78
C GLU A 45 10.48 3.47 11.97
N THR A 46 10.39 3.73 10.67
CA THR A 46 9.34 3.13 9.83
C THR A 46 9.74 1.73 9.37
N SER A 47 8.74 0.88 9.14
CA SER A 47 8.95 -0.44 8.55
C SER A 47 7.91 -0.71 7.46
N VAL A 48 8.28 -1.53 6.48
CA VAL A 48 7.39 -1.90 5.37
C VAL A 48 7.29 -3.41 5.27
N SER A 49 6.06 -3.92 5.27
CA SER A 49 5.75 -5.31 4.92
C SER A 49 4.86 -5.37 3.68
N VAL A 50 5.04 -6.43 2.90
CA VAL A 50 4.29 -6.71 1.68
C VAL A 50 3.52 -8.00 1.86
N VAL A 51 2.22 -7.96 1.58
CA VAL A 51 1.35 -9.12 1.49
C VAL A 51 0.95 -9.29 0.03
N ASP A 52 1.34 -10.42 -0.57
CA ASP A 52 1.16 -10.73 -1.99
C ASP A 52 0.21 -11.91 -2.15
N PHE A 53 -0.89 -11.67 -2.87
CA PHE A 53 -1.91 -12.64 -3.24
C PHE A 53 -1.79 -12.94 -4.74
N ARG A 54 -1.34 -14.14 -5.07
CA ARG A 54 -1.11 -14.59 -6.45
C ARG A 54 -1.63 -16.01 -6.65
N GLU A 55 -2.36 -16.20 -7.73
CA GLU A 55 -2.83 -17.50 -8.18
C GLU A 55 -2.74 -17.56 -9.71
N PRO A 56 -2.19 -18.64 -10.30
CA PRO A 56 -2.08 -18.76 -11.75
C PRO A 56 -3.42 -18.54 -12.46
N GLY A 57 -3.44 -17.61 -13.44
CA GLY A 57 -4.64 -17.27 -14.20
C GLY A 57 -5.63 -16.32 -13.50
N LYS A 58 -5.26 -15.73 -12.35
CA LYS A 58 -6.03 -14.70 -11.64
C LYS A 58 -5.25 -13.39 -11.61
N ALA A 59 -5.95 -12.26 -11.68
CA ALA A 59 -5.32 -10.95 -11.49
C ALA A 59 -4.83 -10.82 -10.04
N PRO A 60 -3.54 -10.55 -9.79
CA PRO A 60 -2.98 -10.55 -8.44
C PRO A 60 -3.43 -9.35 -7.61
N VAL A 61 -3.24 -9.44 -6.30
CA VAL A 61 -3.45 -8.31 -5.37
C VAL A 61 -2.22 -8.20 -4.48
N ARG A 62 -1.69 -6.99 -4.32
CA ARG A 62 -0.55 -6.73 -3.43
C ARG A 62 -0.87 -5.58 -2.48
N GLN A 63 -0.60 -5.78 -1.20
CA GLN A 63 -0.74 -4.78 -0.16
C GLN A 63 0.64 -4.44 0.42
N TYR A 64 0.97 -3.15 0.44
CA TYR A 64 2.12 -2.63 1.19
C TYR A 64 1.59 -2.01 2.49
N ILE A 65 2.15 -2.42 3.62
CA ILE A 65 1.78 -1.96 4.96
C ILE A 65 2.98 -1.23 5.52
N ILE A 66 2.79 0.05 5.84
CA ILE A 66 3.84 0.91 6.39
C ILE A 66 3.47 1.19 7.85
N GLU A 67 4.31 0.72 8.78
CA GLU A 67 4.16 1.02 10.20
C GLU A 67 5.01 2.24 10.57
N GLY A 68 4.49 3.08 11.47
CA GLY A 68 5.12 4.35 11.85
C GLY A 68 5.10 5.46 10.77
N GLY A 69 4.49 5.20 9.61
CA GLY A 69 4.39 6.15 8.50
C GLY A 69 3.36 7.26 8.72
N GLY A 70 3.59 8.37 8.04
CA GLY A 70 2.70 9.53 7.95
C GLY A 70 1.68 9.45 6.81
N HIS A 71 0.88 10.51 6.67
CA HIS A 71 -0.05 10.70 5.55
C HIS A 71 0.69 11.24 4.32
N VAL A 72 1.54 10.39 3.75
CA VAL A 72 2.45 10.71 2.64
C VAL A 72 2.44 9.60 1.59
N VAL A 73 2.94 9.89 0.39
CA VAL A 73 3.22 8.87 -0.63
C VAL A 73 4.72 8.61 -0.62
N PRO A 74 5.22 7.45 -0.14
CA PRO A 74 6.66 7.24 0.02
C PRO A 74 7.36 7.19 -1.35
N THR A 75 8.51 7.86 -1.43
CA THR A 75 9.40 7.85 -2.59
C THR A 75 10.84 7.78 -2.10
N ARG A 76 11.76 7.28 -2.94
CA ARG A 76 13.18 7.24 -2.58
C ARG A 76 13.92 8.58 -2.77
N ILE A 77 13.28 9.54 -3.42
CA ILE A 77 13.93 10.79 -3.86
C ILE A 77 13.48 12.02 -3.09
N GLN A 78 12.32 11.97 -2.44
CA GLN A 78 11.73 13.12 -1.77
C GLN A 78 11.04 12.72 -0.47
N GLY A 79 11.46 13.37 0.62
CA GLY A 79 10.73 13.38 1.88
C GLY A 79 9.66 14.48 1.90
N PHE A 80 8.63 14.29 2.71
CA PHE A 80 7.55 15.27 2.93
C PHE A 80 7.85 16.11 4.18
N GLY A 81 7.23 17.30 4.26
CA GLY A 81 7.32 18.13 5.45
C GLY A 81 6.79 17.40 6.69
N ARG A 82 7.42 17.61 7.85
CA ARG A 82 7.11 16.90 9.11
C ARG A 82 5.64 16.93 9.53
N ILE A 83 4.86 17.92 9.09
CA ILE A 83 3.42 18.04 9.40
C ILE A 83 2.60 16.86 8.88
N PHE A 84 3.11 16.13 7.88
CA PHE A 84 2.43 14.98 7.30
C PHE A 84 2.84 13.65 7.97
N GLY A 85 3.75 13.68 8.96
CA GLY A 85 4.31 12.49 9.60
C GLY A 85 5.57 11.97 8.90
N ALA A 86 6.08 10.82 9.35
CA ALA A 86 7.31 10.23 8.83
C ALA A 86 7.11 9.68 7.41
N SER A 87 8.14 9.76 6.57
CA SER A 87 8.19 9.05 5.29
C SER A 87 9.18 7.91 5.41
N THR A 88 8.88 6.78 4.77
CA THR A 88 9.85 5.69 4.57
C THR A 88 10.54 5.85 3.21
N PHE A 89 11.79 5.41 3.13
CA PHE A 89 12.57 5.26 1.90
C PHE A 89 12.70 3.78 1.48
N ASP A 90 12.17 2.84 2.29
CA ASP A 90 12.25 1.40 2.03
C ASP A 90 11.50 1.02 0.73
N VAL A 91 10.46 1.79 0.40
CA VAL A 91 9.61 1.60 -0.78
C VAL A 91 9.51 2.87 -1.62
N ASP A 92 9.53 2.71 -2.94
CA ASP A 92 9.19 3.76 -3.89
C ASP A 92 7.81 3.47 -4.48
N ALA A 93 6.75 4.01 -3.86
CA ALA A 93 5.38 3.64 -4.24
C ALA A 93 5.04 3.91 -5.72
N PRO A 94 5.43 5.04 -6.34
CA PRO A 94 5.22 5.23 -7.78
C PRO A 94 5.84 4.14 -8.64
N THR A 95 7.07 3.73 -8.33
CA THR A 95 7.77 2.66 -9.04
C THR A 95 7.04 1.32 -8.86
N GLU A 96 6.71 0.94 -7.62
CA GLU A 96 6.01 -0.32 -7.33
C GLU A 96 4.63 -0.40 -8.00
N ILE A 97 3.88 0.71 -8.04
CA ILE A 97 2.58 0.78 -8.72
C ILE A 97 2.75 0.57 -10.23
N TRP A 98 3.74 1.23 -10.83
CA TRP A 98 3.99 1.10 -12.27
C TRP A 98 4.43 -0.32 -12.62
N ASP A 99 5.35 -0.89 -11.86
CA ASP A 99 5.86 -2.25 -12.07
C ASP A 99 4.74 -3.29 -11.92
N PHE A 100 3.84 -3.11 -10.95
CA PHE A 100 2.65 -3.96 -10.81
C PHE A 100 1.77 -3.90 -12.06
N ILE A 101 1.41 -2.69 -12.54
CA ILE A 101 0.54 -2.55 -13.71
C ILE A 101 1.23 -3.07 -14.98
N ALA A 102 2.53 -2.82 -15.14
CA ALA A 102 3.29 -3.22 -16.31
C ALA A 102 3.47 -4.74 -16.40
N ALA A 103 3.59 -5.44 -15.27
CA ALA A 103 3.67 -6.89 -15.23
C ALA A 103 2.37 -7.61 -15.62
N GLU A 104 1.22 -6.93 -15.50
CA GLU A 104 -0.11 -7.47 -15.82
C GLU A 104 -0.62 -7.07 -17.22
N ARG A 105 0.24 -6.48 -18.07
CA ARG A 105 -0.03 -6.20 -19.48
C ARG A 105 0.52 -7.30 -20.38
#